data_AF-A0A0G4NED5-F1
#
_entry.id   AF-A0A0G4NED5-F1
#
_cell.length_a   1.000
_cell.length_b   1.000
_cell.length_c   1.000
_cell.angle_alpha   90.00
_cell.angle_beta   90.00
_cell.angle_gamma   90.00
#
_symmetry.space_group_name_H-M   'P 1'
#
loop_
_entity.id
_entity.type
_entity.pdbx_description
1 polymer ?
#
loop_
_entity_poly.entity_id
_entity_poly.type
_entity_poly.pdbx_seq_one_letter_code
_entity_poly.pdbx_strand_id
1 'polypeptide(L)'
;MKFSAVLAALGAAVAIASPAVNNVTPNTVGALERRAAFPIPASKGSVTYKKVQTIKGVFDGGLKTYGRGVKCTGQKEGGDADAVFILENGATLKNAIIGADQIEGVHCKGACTIENVWWKDVCE
;
A
#
# COMPACT_ATOMS: atom_id res chain seq x y z
N MET A 1 30.41 -24.40 -75.25
CA MET A 1 31.49 -24.04 -74.30
C MET A 1 30.84 -23.76 -72.96
N LYS A 2 31.22 -24.52 -71.92
CA LYS A 2 30.80 -24.31 -70.52
C LYS A 2 31.37 -22.99 -70.01
N PHE A 3 30.62 -22.18 -69.26
CA PHE A 3 31.14 -21.40 -68.12
C PHE A 3 30.03 -21.07 -67.11
N SER A 4 30.32 -21.34 -65.83
CA SER A 4 29.52 -21.15 -64.63
C SER A 4 29.64 -19.73 -64.03
N ALA A 5 28.69 -19.33 -63.18
CA ALA A 5 28.79 -18.61 -61.88
C ALA A 5 27.55 -17.69 -61.68
N VAL A 6 26.62 -17.96 -60.75
CA VAL A 6 26.55 -17.69 -59.27
C VAL A 6 26.35 -16.21 -58.89
N LEU A 7 25.53 -15.99 -57.83
CA LEU A 7 25.23 -14.79 -57.01
C LEU A 7 24.04 -13.91 -57.47
N ALA A 8 23.14 -13.41 -56.62
CA ALA A 8 22.86 -13.59 -55.18
C ALA A 8 21.49 -12.94 -54.89
N ALA A 9 20.81 -13.42 -53.85
CA ALA A 9 19.60 -12.81 -53.30
C ALA A 9 19.89 -11.47 -52.64
N LEU A 10 18.95 -10.52 -52.72
CA LEU A 10 18.77 -9.47 -51.71
C LEU A 10 17.27 -9.20 -51.53
N GLY A 11 16.72 -9.77 -50.47
CA GLY A 11 15.42 -9.40 -49.93
C GLY A 11 15.50 -8.05 -49.23
N ALA A 12 14.47 -7.23 -49.42
CA ALA A 12 14.33 -5.97 -48.70
C ALA A 12 13.87 -6.26 -47.26
N ALA A 13 14.75 -6.06 -46.28
CA ALA A 13 14.37 -6.02 -44.87
C ALA A 13 13.88 -4.62 -44.51
N VAL A 14 12.64 -4.51 -44.05
CA VAL A 14 12.08 -3.29 -43.47
C VAL A 14 12.73 -3.08 -42.10
N ALA A 15 13.49 -2.02 -41.93
CA ALA A 15 14.05 -1.64 -40.64
C ALA A 15 12.95 -1.02 -39.76
N ILE A 16 12.50 -1.78 -38.76
CA ILE A 16 11.77 -1.24 -37.61
C ILE A 16 12.75 -0.47 -36.73
N ALA A 17 12.60 0.85 -36.66
CA ALA A 17 13.34 1.68 -35.71
C ALA A 17 12.80 1.45 -34.29
N SER A 18 13.51 0.67 -33.48
CA SER A 18 13.31 0.65 -32.03
C SER A 18 14.01 1.87 -31.41
N PRO A 19 13.44 2.54 -30.38
CA PRO A 19 14.19 3.56 -29.67
C PRO A 19 15.35 2.88 -28.94
N ALA A 20 16.58 3.29 -29.28
CA ALA A 20 17.77 2.88 -28.55
C ALA A 20 17.69 3.47 -27.13
N VAL A 21 17.50 2.61 -26.13
CA VAL A 21 17.67 2.95 -24.71
C VAL A 21 19.17 3.06 -24.38
N ASN A 22 19.83 4.03 -25.01
CA ASN A 22 21.21 4.38 -24.70
C ASN A 22 21.20 5.36 -23.53
N ASN A 23 21.14 4.85 -22.30
CA ASN A 23 21.71 5.47 -21.08
C ASN A 23 21.33 4.70 -19.80
N VAL A 24 21.65 3.41 -19.75
CA VAL A 24 21.70 2.70 -18.46
C VAL A 24 23.14 2.77 -17.96
N THR A 25 23.41 3.65 -17.00
CA THR A 25 24.66 3.66 -16.23
C THR A 25 24.42 2.96 -14.89
N PRO A 26 25.44 2.42 -14.21
CA PRO A 26 25.27 1.79 -12.90
C PRO A 26 24.63 2.69 -11.84
N ASN A 27 24.60 4.01 -12.08
CA ASN A 27 24.04 5.01 -11.18
C ASN A 27 22.51 5.19 -11.32
N THR A 28 21.85 4.55 -12.30
CA THR A 28 20.38 4.61 -12.45
C THR A 28 19.64 3.49 -11.71
N VAL A 29 20.35 2.53 -11.08
CA VAL A 29 19.69 1.50 -10.25
C VAL A 29 19.02 2.09 -9.01
N GLY A 30 19.56 3.19 -8.47
CA GLY A 30 18.94 3.93 -7.35
C GLY A 30 17.66 4.68 -7.73
N ALA A 31 17.42 4.93 -9.03
CA ALA A 31 16.19 5.56 -9.50
C ALA A 31 15.00 4.58 -9.58
N LEU A 32 15.28 3.26 -9.61
CA LEU A 32 14.28 2.19 -9.56
C LEU A 32 13.93 1.75 -8.12
N GLU A 33 14.67 2.24 -7.11
CA GLU A 33 14.44 1.89 -5.70
C GLU A 33 13.29 2.65 -5.02
N ARG A 34 12.66 3.62 -5.70
CA ARG A 34 11.31 4.03 -5.28
C ARG A 34 10.35 2.93 -5.70
N ARG A 35 10.27 1.85 -4.90
CA ARG A 35 9.02 1.10 -4.77
C ARG A 35 7.92 2.15 -4.68
N ALA A 36 6.98 2.14 -5.64
CA ALA A 36 5.87 3.09 -5.63
C ALA A 36 5.30 3.11 -4.20
N ALA A 37 5.36 4.28 -3.55
CA ALA A 37 4.85 4.40 -2.19
C ALA A 37 3.41 3.89 -2.20
N PHE A 38 3.06 2.99 -1.29
CA PHE A 38 1.68 2.50 -1.19
C PHE A 38 0.77 3.72 -1.05
N PRO A 39 -0.18 3.94 -1.98
CA PRO A 39 -0.84 5.23 -2.13
C PRO A 39 -1.94 5.42 -1.08
N ILE A 40 -1.54 5.53 0.19
CA ILE A 40 -2.44 5.86 1.29
C ILE A 40 -2.95 7.29 1.06
N PRO A 41 -4.27 7.54 1.14
CA PRO A 41 -4.82 8.89 1.03
C PRO A 41 -4.17 9.86 2.01
N ALA A 42 -4.08 11.12 1.59
CA ALA A 42 -3.63 12.19 2.49
C ALA A 42 -4.59 12.30 3.68
N SER A 43 -4.04 12.28 4.88
CA SER A 43 -4.82 12.43 6.11
C SER A 43 -5.45 13.81 6.21
N LYS A 44 -6.71 13.87 6.65
CA LYS A 44 -7.45 15.12 6.92
C LYS A 44 -7.32 15.60 8.37
N GLY A 45 -6.34 15.09 9.11
CA GLY A 45 -6.07 15.44 10.50
C GLY A 45 -5.84 14.20 11.36
N SER A 46 -5.35 14.38 12.58
CA SER A 46 -5.02 13.26 13.47
C SER A 46 -5.86 13.29 14.74
N VAL A 47 -6.22 12.10 15.23
CA VAL A 47 -6.92 11.87 16.49
C VAL A 47 -6.20 10.77 17.26
N THR A 48 -5.85 11.05 18.51
CA THR A 48 -5.19 10.07 19.38
C THR A 48 -6.10 9.73 20.55
N TYR A 49 -6.46 8.45 20.68
CA TYR A 49 -7.27 7.97 21.78
C TYR A 49 -6.39 7.40 22.90
N LYS A 50 -6.65 7.82 24.14
CA LYS A 50 -5.96 7.26 25.31
C LYS A 50 -6.42 5.84 25.67
N LYS A 51 -7.60 5.46 25.20
CA LYS A 51 -8.22 4.14 25.38
C LYS A 51 -8.83 3.68 24.05
N VAL A 52 -9.13 2.40 23.93
CA VAL A 52 -9.82 1.86 22.75
C VAL A 52 -11.14 2.60 22.50
N GLN A 53 -11.44 2.83 21.22
CA GLN A 53 -12.69 3.46 20.79
C GLN A 53 -13.69 2.41 20.30
N THR A 54 -14.75 2.17 21.06
CA THR A 54 -15.79 1.21 20.70
C THR A 54 -16.87 1.84 19.81
N ILE A 55 -17.21 1.17 18.70
CA ILE A 55 -18.21 1.59 17.72
C ILE A 55 -19.33 0.55 17.63
N LYS A 56 -20.57 1.00 17.76
CA LYS A 56 -21.80 0.16 17.69
C LYS A 56 -22.58 0.26 16.38
N GLY A 57 -22.26 1.25 15.55
CA GLY A 57 -22.96 1.52 14.29
C GLY A 57 -21.96 1.90 13.21
N VAL A 58 -22.27 2.92 12.41
CA VAL A 58 -21.34 3.43 11.40
C VAL A 58 -20.49 4.54 12.00
N PHE A 59 -19.18 4.41 11.89
CA PHE A 59 -18.22 5.48 12.14
C PHE A 59 -17.52 5.86 10.84
N ASP A 60 -17.73 7.11 10.41
CA ASP A 60 -17.00 7.71 9.30
C ASP A 60 -15.83 8.54 9.85
N GLY A 61 -14.60 8.07 9.61
CA GLY A 61 -13.39 8.71 10.07
C GLY A 61 -13.00 9.97 9.27
N GLY A 62 -13.67 10.25 8.15
CA GLY A 62 -13.40 11.40 7.30
C GLY A 62 -11.96 11.48 6.78
N LEU A 63 -11.32 10.34 6.56
CA LEU A 63 -9.90 10.15 6.23
C LEU A 63 -8.94 10.81 7.23
N LYS A 64 -9.33 10.93 8.50
CA LYS A 64 -8.39 11.28 9.57
C LYS A 64 -7.54 10.07 9.96
N THR A 65 -6.37 10.35 10.52
CA THR A 65 -5.48 9.34 11.11
C THR A 65 -5.82 9.13 12.58
N TYR A 66 -6.03 7.88 12.97
CA TYR A 66 -6.41 7.46 14.30
C TYR A 66 -5.34 6.56 14.90
N GLY A 67 -4.94 6.83 16.13
CA GLY A 67 -3.94 6.04 16.84
C GLY A 67 -4.14 6.09 18.35
N ARG A 68 -3.26 5.40 19.07
CA ARG A 68 -3.24 5.31 20.53
C ARG A 68 -2.12 6.15 21.16
N GLY A 69 -1.25 6.76 20.35
CA GLY A 69 -0.12 7.56 20.82
C GLY A 69 0.95 6.73 21.51
N VAL A 70 1.00 5.44 21.22
CA VAL A 70 1.96 4.48 21.78
C VAL A 70 2.84 3.94 20.66
N LYS A 71 4.05 3.51 21.00
CA LYS A 71 4.94 2.88 20.03
C LYS A 71 4.56 1.41 19.88
N CYS A 72 4.52 0.93 18.63
CA CYS A 72 4.39 -0.49 18.33
C CYS A 72 5.40 -1.33 19.12
N THR A 73 4.94 -2.42 19.71
CA THR A 73 5.74 -3.33 20.55
C THR A 73 6.40 -4.47 19.79
N GLY A 74 6.30 -4.48 18.44
CA GLY A 74 6.61 -5.63 17.60
C GLY A 74 5.57 -6.74 17.81
N GLN A 75 5.89 -7.97 17.34
CA GLN A 75 5.07 -9.21 17.24
C GLN A 75 4.58 -9.80 18.57
N LYS A 76 4.38 -8.95 19.59
CA LYS A 76 3.81 -9.35 20.86
C LYS A 76 2.34 -8.92 20.83
N GLU A 77 1.51 -9.91 20.57
CA GLU A 77 0.05 -9.83 20.66
C GLU A 77 -0.40 -9.09 21.93
N GLY A 78 -1.20 -8.05 21.72
CA GLY A 78 -1.92 -7.30 22.73
C GLY A 78 -3.32 -7.85 22.97
N GLY A 79 -4.17 -7.06 23.62
CA GLY A 79 -5.58 -7.38 23.80
C GLY A 79 -6.50 -6.31 23.24
N ASP A 80 -7.81 -6.53 23.36
CA ASP A 80 -8.83 -5.57 22.91
C ASP A 80 -8.64 -4.15 23.47
N ALA A 81 -8.12 -4.04 24.69
CA ALA A 81 -7.86 -2.76 25.34
C ALA A 81 -6.75 -1.94 24.64
N ASP A 82 -5.92 -2.60 23.83
CA ASP A 82 -4.80 -2.01 23.10
C ASP A 82 -5.19 -1.58 21.69
N ALA A 83 -6.36 -2.02 21.19
CA ALA A 83 -6.85 -1.69 19.85
C ALA A 83 -7.12 -0.19 19.67
N VAL A 84 -6.92 0.32 18.46
CA VAL A 84 -7.41 1.66 18.11
C VAL A 84 -8.94 1.68 18.16
N PHE A 85 -9.57 0.69 17.52
CA PHE A 85 -11.02 0.53 17.48
C PHE A 85 -11.49 -0.87 17.86
N ILE A 86 -12.60 -0.95 18.58
CA ILE A 86 -13.44 -2.14 18.67
C ILE A 86 -14.73 -1.88 17.91
N LEU A 87 -15.05 -2.74 16.96
CA LEU A 87 -16.31 -2.74 16.22
C LEU A 87 -17.22 -3.83 16.81
N GLU A 88 -18.34 -3.42 17.39
CA GLU A 88 -19.37 -4.36 17.81
C GLU A 88 -19.99 -5.07 16.61
N ASN A 89 -20.67 -6.20 16.84
CA ASN A 89 -21.32 -6.95 15.76
C ASN A 89 -22.31 -6.06 14.96
N GLY A 90 -22.11 -6.00 13.65
CA GLY A 90 -22.84 -5.17 12.70
C GLY A 90 -22.27 -3.76 12.48
N ALA A 91 -21.22 -3.36 13.19
CA ALA A 91 -20.65 -2.03 13.07
C ALA A 91 -19.82 -1.85 11.78
N THR A 92 -19.73 -0.61 11.32
CA THR A 92 -18.96 -0.22 10.14
C THR A 92 -17.93 0.85 10.51
N LEU A 93 -16.67 0.62 10.16
CA LEU A 93 -15.65 1.65 10.11
C LEU A 93 -15.40 2.01 8.66
N LYS A 94 -15.51 3.31 8.33
CA LYS A 94 -15.21 3.79 6.99
C LYS A 94 -14.40 5.06 6.94
N ASN A 95 -13.70 5.26 5.83
CA ASN A 95 -12.90 6.45 5.57
C ASN A 95 -11.97 6.76 6.75
N ALA A 96 -11.17 5.81 7.19
CA ALA A 96 -10.26 6.01 8.33
C ALA A 96 -8.84 5.61 7.96
N ILE A 97 -7.85 6.27 8.57
CA ILE A 97 -6.46 5.87 8.46
C ILE A 97 -6.01 5.45 9.86
N ILE A 98 -5.47 4.26 10.02
CA ILE A 98 -4.87 3.78 11.26
C ILE A 98 -3.40 4.19 11.25
N GLY A 99 -2.99 4.94 12.27
CA GLY A 99 -1.63 5.44 12.44
C GLY A 99 -0.64 4.34 12.83
N ALA A 100 0.65 4.65 12.74
CA ALA A 100 1.72 3.76 13.23
C ALA A 100 1.83 3.76 14.77
N ASP A 101 1.15 4.69 15.43
CA ASP A 101 1.15 4.87 16.88
C ASP A 101 0.11 3.98 17.57
N GLN A 102 0.17 2.68 17.27
CA GLN A 102 -0.78 1.65 17.73
C GLN A 102 -0.03 0.38 18.16
N ILE A 103 -0.69 -0.42 19.00
CA ILE A 103 -0.24 -1.79 19.35
C ILE A 103 -1.14 -2.75 18.58
N GLU A 104 -2.45 -2.65 18.82
CA GLU A 104 -3.49 -3.36 18.08
C GLU A 104 -4.29 -2.41 17.17
N GLY A 105 -4.67 -2.90 16.00
CA GLY A 105 -5.35 -2.11 14.96
C GLY A 105 -6.85 -1.97 15.22
N VAL A 106 -7.63 -2.86 14.60
CA VAL A 106 -9.10 -2.85 14.65
C VAL A 106 -9.59 -4.25 14.97
N HIS A 107 -10.35 -4.40 16.05
CA HIS A 107 -10.94 -5.67 16.45
C HIS A 107 -12.44 -5.68 16.17
N CYS A 108 -12.96 -6.76 15.58
CA CYS A 108 -14.39 -6.95 15.38
C CYS A 108 -14.94 -8.00 16.35
N LYS A 109 -16.00 -7.66 17.09
CA LYS A 109 -16.68 -8.55 18.04
C LYS A 109 -17.74 -9.45 17.38
N GLY A 110 -17.66 -9.61 16.07
CA GLY A 110 -18.62 -10.30 15.24
C GLY A 110 -18.44 -9.88 13.79
N ALA A 111 -19.50 -9.96 13.00
CA ALA A 111 -19.50 -9.40 11.65
C ALA A 111 -19.29 -7.89 11.72
N CYS A 112 -18.42 -7.32 10.90
CA CYS A 112 -18.19 -5.88 10.82
C CYS A 112 -17.89 -5.51 9.37
N THR A 113 -17.99 -4.22 9.05
CA THR A 113 -17.64 -3.69 7.73
C THR A 113 -16.47 -2.73 7.85
N ILE A 114 -15.45 -2.95 7.03
CA ILE A 114 -14.27 -2.09 6.90
C ILE A 114 -14.29 -1.54 5.48
N GLU A 115 -14.54 -0.25 5.30
CA GLU A 115 -14.73 0.36 3.98
C GLU A 115 -13.81 1.56 3.81
N ASN A 116 -12.90 1.53 2.84
CA ASN A 116 -11.94 2.62 2.62
C ASN A 116 -11.15 2.98 3.91
N VAL A 117 -10.66 1.93 4.60
CA VAL A 117 -9.81 2.05 5.79
C VAL A 117 -8.38 1.65 5.40
N TRP A 118 -7.41 2.41 5.89
CA TRP A 118 -6.01 2.30 5.51
C TRP A 118 -5.15 2.15 6.75
N TRP A 119 -4.05 1.41 6.67
CA TRP A 119 -3.05 1.33 7.73
C TRP A 119 -1.76 1.98 7.25
N LYS A 120 -1.29 2.98 7.98
CA LYS A 120 -0.01 3.64 7.69
C LYS A 120 1.16 2.70 7.94
N ASP A 121 1.06 1.93 9.00
CA ASP A 121 1.97 0.86 9.37
C ASP A 121 1.22 -0.17 10.22
N VAL A 122 1.42 -1.45 9.94
CA VAL A 122 0.83 -2.53 10.74
C VAL A 122 1.84 -2.85 11.85
N CYS A 123 1.32 -3.06 13.06
CA CYS A 123 2.12 -3.46 14.21
C CYS A 123 1.97 -4.98 14.40
N GLU A 124 1.12 -5.35 15.37
CA GLU A 124 0.96 -6.69 16.00
C GLU A 124 2.28 -7.27 16.51
#